data_AF-A0A818M5U3-F1
#
_entry.id   AF-A0A818M5U3-F1
#
_cell.length_a   1.000
_cell.length_b   1.000
_cell.length_c   1.000
_cell.angle_alpha   90.00
_cell.angle_beta   90.00
_cell.angle_gamma   90.00
#
_symmetry.space_group_name_H-M   'P 1'
#
loop_
_entity.id
_entity.type
_entity.pdbx_description
1 polymer ?
#
loop_
_entity_poly.entity_id
_entity_poly.type
_entity_poly.pdbx_seq_one_letter_code
_entity_poly.pdbx_strand_id
1 'polypeptide(L)'
;MLNVTDPRQVVESFNKRPNGYTPLTSALRGIFQSAASKLRGNKRLLVFVATDGEPTDNHGYVDVQSLENLMQHERQSNTMYVTFLACTDDPASVRYLNQWDRTMINVDVVDDYKSEREEVRRTKGFNYSFSFGDYVVKALMGAVDPGVDSLDEYANSTRNG
;
A
#
# COMPACT_ATOMS: atom_id res chain seq x y z
N MET A 1 19.20 15.74 9.93
CA MET A 1 19.15 14.26 10.05
C MET A 1 20.38 13.83 10.82
N LEU A 2 20.23 13.07 11.91
CA LEU A 2 21.35 12.48 12.62
C LEU A 2 21.83 11.26 11.83
N ASN A 3 23.11 11.20 11.47
CA ASN A 3 23.69 9.98 10.90
C ASN A 3 23.75 8.93 12.02
N VAL A 4 23.12 7.78 11.81
CA VAL A 4 23.16 6.67 12.76
C VAL A 4 24.52 5.99 12.64
N THR A 5 25.30 5.99 13.72
CA THR A 5 26.60 5.34 13.85
C THR A 5 26.60 4.21 14.88
N ASP A 6 25.55 4.11 15.70
CA ASP A 6 25.37 3.10 16.74
C ASP A 6 23.89 2.66 16.82
N PRO A 7 23.58 1.36 16.85
CA PRO A 7 22.20 0.86 16.97
C PRO A 7 21.44 1.42 18.18
N ARG A 8 22.13 1.78 19.27
CA ARG A 8 21.51 2.39 20.45
C ARG A 8 20.86 3.74 20.14
N GLN A 9 21.37 4.49 19.16
CA GLN A 9 20.78 5.75 18.73
C GLN A 9 19.40 5.53 18.08
N VAL A 10 19.23 4.41 17.39
CA VAL A 10 17.94 4.01 16.84
C VAL A 10 16.98 3.65 17.97
N VAL A 11 17.42 2.86 18.94
CA VAL A 11 16.60 2.49 20.12
C VAL A 11 16.16 3.74 20.90
N GLU A 12 17.08 4.67 21.14
CA GLU A 12 16.78 5.93 21.82
C GLU A 12 15.76 6.78 21.05
N SER A 13 15.77 6.75 19.71
CA SER A 13 14.79 7.46 18.90
C SER A 13 13.35 6.97 19.12
N PHE A 14 13.17 5.72 19.58
CA PHE A 14 11.87 5.15 19.92
C PHE A 14 11.41 5.41 21.37
N ASN A 15 12.24 6.04 22.20
CA ASN A 15 11.83 6.42 23.57
C ASN A 15 10.67 7.42 23.57
N LYS A 16 10.59 8.27 22.54
CA LYS A 16 9.41 9.10 22.28
C LYS A 16 8.55 8.37 21.26
N ARG A 17 7.35 7.97 21.66
CA ARG A 17 6.41 7.34 20.74
C ARG A 17 6.06 8.31 19.59
N PRO A 18 5.95 7.82 18.35
CA PRO A 18 5.37 8.60 17.27
C PRO A 18 3.98 9.08 17.70
N ASN A 19 3.65 10.30 17.31
CA ASN A 19 2.41 10.98 17.67
C ASN A 19 2.02 11.91 16.52
N GLY A 20 0.76 12.32 16.50
CA GLY A 20 0.17 13.12 15.43
C GLY A 20 -1.00 12.40 14.80
N TYR A 21 -1.32 12.84 13.59
CA TYR A 21 -2.41 12.35 12.77
C TYR A 21 -1.87 11.46 11.64
N THR A 22 -2.78 10.84 10.89
CA THR A 22 -2.46 10.02 9.71
C THR A 22 -2.97 10.71 8.43
N PRO A 23 -2.38 11.85 8.00
CA PRO A 23 -2.96 12.72 6.97
C PRO A 23 -2.75 12.21 5.53
N LEU A 24 -3.01 10.93 5.27
CA LEU A 24 -2.74 10.25 3.99
C LEU A 24 -3.39 10.98 2.80
N THR A 25 -4.63 11.44 2.94
CA THR A 25 -5.35 12.15 1.87
C THR A 25 -4.59 13.39 1.41
N SER A 26 -4.12 14.21 2.34
CA SER A 26 -3.39 15.43 1.99
C SER A 26 -2.01 15.12 1.38
N ALA A 27 -1.31 14.12 1.92
CA ALA A 27 0.00 13.70 1.46
C ALA A 27 -0.05 13.14 0.03
N LEU A 28 -0.97 12.20 -0.23
CA LEU A 28 -1.15 11.59 -1.54
C LEU A 28 -1.65 12.60 -2.58
N ARG A 29 -2.58 13.49 -2.21
CA ARG A 29 -3.02 14.57 -3.11
C ARG A 29 -1.85 15.45 -3.54
N GLY A 30 -0.98 15.83 -2.61
CA GLY A 30 0.23 16.60 -2.93
C GLY A 30 1.16 15.85 -3.89
N ILE A 31 1.35 14.54 -3.69
CA ILE A 31 2.15 13.67 -4.57
C ILE A 31 1.52 13.61 -5.97
N PHE A 32 0.22 13.31 -6.07
CA PHE A 32 -0.48 13.18 -7.35
C PHE A 32 -0.48 14.48 -8.14
N GLN A 33 -0.74 15.62 -7.49
CA GLN A 33 -0.71 16.94 -8.13
C GLN A 33 0.71 17.33 -8.59
N SER A 34 1.73 17.07 -7.76
CA SER A 34 3.13 17.30 -8.13
C SER A 34 3.56 16.40 -9.29
N ALA A 35 3.11 15.14 -9.31
CA ALA A 35 3.41 14.21 -10.38
C ALA A 35 2.69 14.62 -11.68
N ALA A 36 1.40 14.92 -11.64
CA ALA A 36 0.63 15.35 -12.80
C ALA A 36 1.22 16.61 -13.48
N SER A 37 1.80 17.53 -12.69
CA SER A 37 2.45 18.73 -13.23
C SER A 37 3.86 18.51 -13.77
N LYS A 38 4.58 17.47 -13.32
CA LYS A 38 6.00 17.21 -13.67
C LYS A 38 6.20 16.07 -14.66
N LEU A 39 5.32 15.08 -14.67
CA LEU A 39 5.40 13.94 -15.56
C LEU A 39 4.92 14.35 -16.95
N ARG A 40 5.86 14.78 -17.79
CA ARG A 40 5.64 15.00 -19.23
C ARG A 40 5.79 13.67 -19.98
N GLY A 41 4.95 13.45 -20.99
CA GLY A 41 5.01 12.25 -21.85
C GLY A 41 4.52 10.97 -21.16
N ASN A 42 5.11 9.82 -21.50
CA ASN A 42 4.65 8.49 -21.06
C ASN A 42 5.22 8.03 -19.70
N LYS A 43 5.66 8.96 -18.83
CA LYS A 43 6.20 8.59 -17.52
C LYS A 43 5.08 8.13 -16.59
N ARG A 44 5.34 7.08 -15.82
CA ARG A 44 4.43 6.51 -14.82
C ARG A 44 4.94 6.78 -13.41
N LEU A 45 4.02 6.87 -12.45
CA LEU A 45 4.30 7.02 -11.02
C LEU A 45 3.92 5.74 -10.30
N LEU A 46 4.82 5.21 -9.47
CA LEU A 46 4.51 4.17 -8.50
C LEU A 46 4.69 4.75 -7.09
N VAL A 47 3.66 4.62 -6.26
CA VAL A 47 3.63 5.12 -4.89
C VAL A 47 3.49 3.94 -3.93
N PHE A 48 4.38 3.85 -2.95
CA PHE A 48 4.28 2.92 -1.83
C PHE A 48 3.78 3.66 -0.61
N VAL A 49 2.71 3.16 -0.01
CA VAL A 49 2.13 3.71 1.23
C VAL A 49 2.22 2.65 2.31
N ALA A 50 3.20 2.79 3.20
CA ALA A 50 3.25 2.00 4.42
C ALA A 50 2.39 2.68 5.51
N THR A 51 1.36 1.98 5.98
CA THR A 51 0.44 2.50 7.01
C THR A 51 0.01 1.40 7.96
N ASP A 52 -0.21 1.75 9.23
CA ASP A 52 -0.66 0.85 10.29
C ASP A 52 -2.11 1.11 10.73
N GLY A 53 -2.77 2.10 10.13
CA GLY A 53 -4.13 2.47 10.51
C GLY A 53 -4.89 3.34 9.52
N GLU A 54 -6.00 3.89 10.02
CA GLU A 54 -6.94 4.68 9.24
C GLU A 54 -6.40 6.09 8.95
N PRO A 55 -6.70 6.65 7.77
CA PRO A 55 -6.41 8.04 7.49
C PRO A 55 -7.21 8.94 8.42
N THR A 56 -6.61 10.04 8.85
CA THR A 56 -7.30 11.08 9.62
C THR A 56 -7.17 12.44 8.96
N ASP A 57 -8.13 13.31 9.21
CA ASP A 57 -8.07 14.72 8.82
C ASP A 57 -7.09 15.54 9.70
N ASN A 58 -7.05 16.85 9.48
CA ASN A 58 -6.20 17.78 10.25
C ASN A 58 -6.68 18.00 11.69
N HIS A 59 -7.80 17.41 12.08
CA HIS A 59 -8.35 17.43 13.43
C HIS A 59 -8.23 16.08 14.13
N GLY A 60 -7.75 15.04 13.43
CA GLY A 60 -7.60 13.68 13.94
C GLY A 60 -8.85 12.82 13.81
N TYR A 61 -9.87 13.24 13.06
CA TYR A 61 -11.03 12.41 12.77
C TYR A 61 -10.73 11.46 11.62
N VAL A 62 -11.15 10.20 11.75
CA VAL A 62 -11.03 9.19 10.70
C VAL A 62 -11.79 9.64 9.46
N ASP A 63 -11.12 9.62 8.30
CA ASP A 63 -11.67 10.09 7.03
C ASP A 63 -11.23 9.20 5.86
N VAL A 64 -11.68 7.94 5.89
CA VAL A 64 -11.48 6.96 4.82
C VAL A 64 -12.16 7.41 3.52
N GLN A 65 -13.32 8.07 3.62
CA GLN A 65 -14.12 8.47 2.46
C GLN A 65 -13.39 9.51 1.59
N SER A 66 -12.71 10.50 2.19
CA SER A 66 -11.92 11.45 1.41
C SER A 66 -10.72 10.80 0.73
N LEU A 67 -10.09 9.82 1.38
CA LEU A 67 -9.01 9.05 0.77
C LEU A 67 -9.52 8.22 -0.41
N GLU A 68 -10.66 7.55 -0.25
CA GLU A 68 -11.31 6.80 -1.33
C GLU A 68 -11.63 7.70 -2.52
N ASN A 69 -12.24 8.86 -2.27
CA ASN A 69 -12.58 9.84 -3.31
C ASN A 69 -11.35 10.30 -4.08
N LEU A 70 -10.25 10.58 -3.37
CA LEU A 70 -8.96 10.92 -3.98
C LEU A 70 -8.44 9.78 -4.87
N MET A 71 -8.50 8.53 -4.38
CA MET A 71 -8.01 7.35 -5.10
C MET A 71 -8.83 6.99 -6.34
N GLN A 72 -10.15 7.22 -6.31
CA GLN A 72 -11.06 6.93 -7.42
C GLN A 72 -11.12 8.04 -8.47
N HIS A 73 -11.13 9.31 -8.03
CA HIS A 73 -11.50 10.43 -8.91
C HIS A 73 -10.36 11.40 -9.22
N GLU A 74 -9.39 11.55 -8.31
CA GLU A 74 -8.29 12.52 -8.47
C GLU A 74 -6.99 11.85 -8.94
N ARG A 75 -6.77 10.57 -8.58
CA ARG A 75 -5.65 9.76 -9.08
C ARG A 75 -5.81 9.48 -10.57
N GLN A 76 -4.76 9.73 -11.35
CA GLN A 76 -4.71 9.36 -12.77
C GLN A 76 -4.40 7.87 -12.92
N SER A 77 -5.40 7.01 -12.73
CA SER A 77 -5.25 5.55 -12.59
C SER A 77 -4.51 4.87 -13.75
N ASN A 78 -4.55 5.43 -14.95
CA ASN A 78 -3.82 4.93 -16.12
C ASN A 78 -2.29 5.11 -16.07
N THR A 79 -1.79 5.97 -15.19
CA THR A 79 -0.38 6.35 -15.10
C THR A 79 0.17 6.35 -13.68
N MET A 80 -0.71 6.24 -12.67
CA MET A 80 -0.38 6.27 -11.25
C MET A 80 -0.81 4.99 -10.55
N TYR A 81 0.19 4.27 -10.08
CA TYR A 81 0.11 2.98 -9.40
C TYR A 81 0.31 3.18 -7.91
N VAL A 82 -0.46 2.50 -7.07
CA VAL A 82 -0.36 2.63 -5.61
C VAL A 82 -0.36 1.26 -4.97
N THR A 83 0.67 0.96 -4.18
CA THR A 83 0.71 -0.21 -3.32
C THR A 83 0.62 0.23 -1.87
N PHE A 84 -0.37 -0.28 -1.14
CA PHE A 84 -0.43 -0.12 0.31
C PHE A 84 0.26 -1.30 0.99
N LEU A 85 1.21 -1.00 1.87
CA LEU A 85 1.86 -1.98 2.74
C LEU A 85 1.19 -1.87 4.11
N ALA A 86 0.32 -2.82 4.43
CA ALA A 86 -0.37 -2.86 5.71
C ALA A 86 0.61 -3.30 6.81
N CYS A 87 0.91 -2.37 7.72
CA CYS A 87 1.93 -2.53 8.76
C CYS A 87 1.30 -2.59 10.15
N THR A 88 0.31 -3.46 10.35
CA THR A 88 -0.49 -3.46 11.59
C THR A 88 -0.80 -4.87 12.10
N ASP A 89 -0.88 -4.99 13.43
CA ASP A 89 -1.41 -6.18 14.10
C ASP A 89 -2.92 -6.04 14.37
N ASP A 90 -3.55 -4.91 13.99
CA ASP A 90 -5.01 -4.70 14.05
C ASP A 90 -5.61 -4.63 12.64
N PRO A 91 -6.10 -5.76 12.11
CA PRO A 91 -6.69 -5.83 10.77
C PRO A 91 -7.90 -4.92 10.58
N ALA A 92 -8.60 -4.52 11.66
CA ALA A 92 -9.78 -3.66 11.52
C ALA A 92 -9.39 -2.26 11.00
N SER A 93 -8.22 -1.77 11.39
CA SER A 93 -7.65 -0.46 11.04
C SER A 93 -7.32 -0.29 9.56
N VAL A 94 -7.15 -1.39 8.84
CA VAL A 94 -6.73 -1.41 7.42
C VAL A 94 -7.72 -2.14 6.52
N ARG A 95 -8.81 -2.71 7.07
CA ARG A 95 -9.80 -3.50 6.34
C ARG A 95 -10.39 -2.79 5.12
N TYR A 96 -10.46 -1.46 5.14
CA TYR A 96 -10.95 -0.68 4.00
C TYR A 96 -10.08 -0.86 2.74
N LEU A 97 -8.78 -1.13 2.90
CA LEU A 97 -7.84 -1.35 1.80
C LEU A 97 -8.18 -2.64 1.02
N ASN A 98 -8.62 -3.70 1.70
CA ASN A 98 -8.94 -4.98 1.05
C ASN A 98 -10.07 -4.87 0.01
N GLN A 99 -10.97 -3.90 0.18
CA GLN A 99 -11.98 -3.60 -0.83
C GLN A 99 -11.35 -2.92 -2.05
N TRP A 100 -10.40 -2.02 -1.84
CA TRP A 100 -9.77 -1.24 -2.90
C TRP A 100 -8.87 -2.08 -3.77
N ASP A 101 -8.13 -3.01 -3.17
CA ASP A 101 -7.38 -4.02 -3.88
C ASP A 101 -8.23 -4.64 -5.01
N ARG A 102 -9.43 -5.13 -4.67
CA ARG A 102 -10.33 -5.81 -5.64
C ARG A 102 -11.06 -4.89 -6.61
N THR A 103 -11.20 -3.61 -6.29
CA THR A 103 -12.13 -2.70 -7.00
C THR A 103 -11.44 -1.57 -7.74
N MET A 104 -10.18 -1.27 -7.42
CA MET A 104 -9.43 -0.16 -8.00
C MET A 104 -8.32 -0.65 -8.92
N ILE A 105 -8.35 -0.19 -10.17
CA ILE A 105 -7.31 -0.49 -11.15
C ILE A 105 -5.97 0.09 -10.69
N ASN A 106 -4.89 -0.71 -10.85
CA ASN A 106 -3.52 -0.35 -10.52
C ASN A 106 -3.34 0.02 -9.03
N VAL A 107 -4.09 -0.65 -8.17
CA VAL A 107 -3.95 -0.60 -6.71
C VAL A 107 -3.76 -2.02 -6.20
N ASP A 108 -2.81 -2.19 -5.30
CA ASP A 108 -2.50 -3.46 -4.63
C ASP A 108 -2.33 -3.19 -3.13
N VAL A 109 -2.66 -4.19 -2.32
CA VAL A 109 -2.58 -4.14 -0.87
C VAL A 109 -1.85 -5.39 -0.41
N VAL A 110 -0.73 -5.18 0.25
CA VAL A 110 0.16 -6.27 0.67
C VAL A 110 0.28 -6.24 2.19
N ASP A 111 -0.09 -7.36 2.81
CA ASP A 111 0.07 -7.62 4.23
C ASP A 111 1.51 -8.05 4.56
N ASP A 112 1.79 -8.38 5.82
CA ASP A 112 3.09 -8.91 6.20
C ASP A 112 3.38 -10.26 5.51
N TYR A 113 4.68 -10.57 5.35
CA TYR A 113 5.13 -11.79 4.65
C TYR A 113 4.47 -13.08 5.13
N LYS A 114 4.19 -13.24 6.44
CA LYS A 114 3.60 -14.48 6.94
C LYS A 114 2.15 -14.61 6.49
N SER A 115 1.39 -13.53 6.61
CA SER A 115 -0.02 -13.46 6.19
C SER A 115 -0.13 -13.70 4.68
N GLU A 116 0.65 -12.95 3.90
CA GLU A 116 0.72 -13.05 2.44
C GLU A 116 1.06 -14.48 1.96
N ARG A 117 2.08 -15.09 2.57
CA ARG A 117 2.48 -16.46 2.23
C ARG A 117 1.36 -17.47 2.49
N GLU A 118 0.60 -17.30 3.57
CA GLU A 118 -0.51 -18.20 3.87
C GLU A 118 -1.66 -18.01 2.90
N GLU A 119 -1.91 -16.79 2.41
CA GLU A 119 -2.91 -16.53 1.36
C GLU A 119 -2.52 -17.15 0.02
N VAL A 120 -1.29 -16.94 -0.43
CA VAL A 120 -0.74 -17.61 -1.62
C VAL A 120 -0.87 -19.13 -1.51
N ARG A 121 -0.60 -19.71 -0.33
CA ARG A 121 -0.75 -21.16 -0.10
C ARG A 121 -2.19 -21.65 -0.10
N ARG A 122 -3.14 -20.87 0.43
CA ARG A 122 -4.58 -21.19 0.37
C ARG A 122 -5.08 -21.21 -1.07
N THR A 123 -4.47 -20.40 -1.93
CA THR A 123 -4.88 -20.22 -3.32
C THR A 123 -4.16 -21.16 -4.29
N LYS A 124 -2.83 -21.30 -4.18
CA LYS A 124 -1.99 -22.13 -5.08
C LYS A 124 -1.68 -23.52 -4.52
N GLY A 125 -1.98 -23.75 -3.24
CA GLY A 125 -1.73 -25.01 -2.52
C GLY A 125 -0.50 -24.96 -1.62
N PHE A 126 -0.50 -25.77 -0.54
CA PHE A 126 0.55 -25.76 0.49
C PHE A 126 1.97 -26.09 0.00
N ASN A 127 2.09 -26.77 -1.14
CA ASN A 127 3.37 -27.12 -1.76
C ASN A 127 3.93 -26.01 -2.67
N TYR A 128 3.16 -24.93 -2.89
CA TYR A 128 3.64 -23.80 -3.67
C TYR A 128 4.77 -23.09 -2.92
N SER A 129 5.91 -22.89 -3.60
CA SER A 129 7.05 -22.19 -3.04
C SER A 129 6.83 -20.69 -3.18
N PHE A 130 6.67 -20.03 -2.03
CA PHE A 130 6.64 -18.57 -1.94
C PHE A 130 7.67 -18.15 -0.89
N SER A 131 8.75 -17.55 -1.38
CA SER A 131 9.89 -17.11 -0.59
C SER A 131 9.74 -15.64 -0.19
N PHE A 132 10.62 -15.17 0.68
CA PHE A 132 10.70 -13.75 1.01
C PHE A 132 11.08 -12.88 -0.20
N GLY A 133 11.85 -13.42 -1.16
CA GLY A 133 12.16 -12.73 -2.40
C GLY A 133 10.91 -12.52 -3.27
N ASP A 134 10.07 -13.54 -3.36
CA ASP A 134 8.79 -13.47 -4.09
C ASP A 134 7.85 -12.46 -3.45
N TYR A 135 7.81 -12.42 -2.12
CA TYR A 135 7.08 -11.41 -1.35
C TYR A 135 7.55 -9.98 -1.66
N VAL A 136 8.86 -9.73 -1.68
CA VAL A 136 9.41 -8.41 -2.03
C VAL A 136 9.02 -8.03 -3.45
N VAL A 137 9.04 -8.97 -4.39
CA VAL A 137 8.60 -8.71 -5.77
C VAL A 137 7.11 -8.39 -5.81
N LYS A 138 6.25 -9.13 -5.10
CA LYS A 138 4.82 -8.82 -4.99
C LYS A 138 4.61 -7.42 -4.43
N ALA A 139 5.19 -7.11 -3.28
CA ALA A 139 5.12 -5.81 -2.64
C ALA A 139 5.58 -4.64 -3.51
N LEU A 140 6.49 -4.87 -4.47
CA LEU A 140 7.01 -3.82 -5.35
C LEU A 140 6.27 -3.72 -6.68
N MET A 141 5.69 -4.81 -7.17
CA MET A 141 5.23 -4.92 -8.56
C MET A 141 3.75 -5.30 -8.70
N GLY A 142 3.05 -5.74 -7.64
CA GLY A 142 1.68 -6.24 -7.76
C GLY A 142 0.73 -5.20 -8.36
N ALA A 143 0.80 -3.94 -7.92
CA ALA A 143 0.00 -2.87 -8.53
C ALA A 143 0.26 -2.69 -10.04
N VAL A 144 1.45 -3.04 -10.54
CA VAL A 144 1.91 -2.83 -11.92
C VAL A 144 1.70 -4.05 -12.81
N ASP A 145 1.87 -5.25 -12.27
CA ASP A 145 1.82 -6.52 -12.98
C ASP A 145 0.69 -7.41 -12.43
N PRO A 146 -0.42 -7.56 -13.17
CA PRO A 146 -1.56 -8.38 -12.74
C PRO A 146 -1.24 -9.86 -12.50
N GLY A 147 -0.18 -10.38 -13.13
CA GLY A 147 0.26 -11.76 -12.90
C GLY A 147 0.91 -11.93 -11.52
N VAL A 148 1.64 -10.90 -11.07
CA VAL A 148 2.20 -10.83 -9.72
C VAL A 148 1.10 -10.55 -8.69
N ASP A 149 0.18 -9.66 -9.02
CA ASP A 149 -0.99 -9.32 -8.20
C ASP A 149 -1.82 -10.56 -7.87
N SER A 150 -2.15 -11.37 -8.88
CA SER A 150 -3.02 -12.55 -8.74
C SER A 150 -2.38 -13.80 -8.09
N LEU A 151 -1.25 -13.67 -7.41
CA LEU A 151 -0.57 -14.80 -6.74
C LEU A 151 -1.33 -15.32 -5.51
N ASP A 152 -2.09 -14.47 -4.85
CA ASP A 152 -2.96 -14.75 -3.71
C ASP A 152 -4.45 -14.82 -4.11
N GLU A 153 -4.81 -14.42 -5.32
CA GLU A 153 -6.16 -14.47 -5.87
C GLU A 153 -6.57 -15.82 -6.50
N TYR A 154 -7.81 -16.27 -6.23
CA TYR A 154 -8.39 -17.44 -6.92
C TYR A 154 -8.67 -17.15 -8.39
N ALA A 155 -8.43 -18.11 -9.29
CA ALA A 155 -8.51 -17.92 -10.76
C ALA A 155 -9.86 -17.38 -11.33
N ASN A 156 -10.93 -17.30 -10.52
CA ASN A 156 -12.23 -16.77 -10.92
C ASN A 156 -12.45 -15.29 -10.53
N SER A 157 -11.51 -14.63 -9.85
CA SER A 157 -11.57 -13.19 -9.56
C SER A 157 -10.91 -12.39 -10.69
N THR A 158 -11.51 -12.36 -11.87
CA THR A 158 -10.96 -11.52 -12.94
C THR A 158 -11.33 -10.06 -12.70
N ARG A 159 -10.32 -9.20 -12.47
CA ARG A 159 -10.49 -7.74 -12.47
C ARG A 159 -10.80 -7.28 -13.90
N ASN A 160 -11.93 -6.59 -14.09
CA ASN A 160 -12.25 -5.96 -15.38
C ASN A 160 -11.33 -4.75 -15.56
N GLY A 161 -10.38 -4.87 -16.50
CA GLY A 161 -9.46 -3.80 -16.89
C GLY A 161 -10.12 -2.67 -17.68
#